data_AF-A0A0Q7YTE6-F1
#
_entry.id   AF-A0A0Q7YTE6-F1
#
_cell.length_a   1.000
_cell.length_b   1.000
_cell.length_c   1.000
_cell.angle_alpha   90.00
_cell.angle_beta   90.00
_cell.angle_gamma   90.00
#
_symmetry.space_group_name_H-M   'P 1'
#
loop_
_entity.id
_entity.type
_entity.pdbx_description
1 polymer ?
#
loop_
_entity_poly.entity_id
_entity_poly.type
_entity_poly.pdbx_seq_one_letter_code
_entity_poly.pdbx_strand_id
1 'polypeptide(L)'
;MARRHSKHDPYGDLHREETPPATIPSCWLCGRPTGKTIVWHHPVPKSRGGRDVVPMHSICQQTLIANFTNSELQRYGMDVEGLLAHPNVRKFVDWVAKKDPDFTATTAKKQR
;
A
#
# COMPACT_ATOMS: atom_id res chain seq x y z
N MET A 1 61.55 18.79 -25.38
CA MET A 1 60.72 17.58 -25.57
C MET A 1 61.16 16.59 -24.48
N ALA A 2 60.39 15.72 -23.81
CA ALA A 2 59.00 15.25 -23.91
C ALA A 2 58.77 14.24 -22.72
N ARG A 3 57.61 14.02 -22.06
CA ARG A 3 56.22 14.55 -22.11
C ARG A 3 55.59 14.52 -20.67
N ARG A 4 54.72 15.48 -20.31
CA ARG A 4 53.55 15.45 -19.37
C ARG A 4 53.45 14.39 -18.23
N HIS A 5 53.40 14.89 -16.99
CA HIS A 5 52.60 14.32 -15.90
C HIS A 5 51.10 14.38 -16.24
N SER A 6 50.33 13.33 -15.97
CA SER A 6 48.99 13.46 -15.37
C SER A 6 48.53 12.11 -14.81
N LYS A 7 47.84 12.14 -13.67
CA LYS A 7 47.31 10.93 -13.02
C LYS A 7 46.18 10.36 -13.87
N HIS A 8 46.29 9.11 -14.29
CA HIS A 8 45.11 8.35 -14.68
C HIS A 8 44.44 7.91 -13.39
N ASP A 9 43.41 8.64 -12.98
CA ASP A 9 42.42 8.09 -12.06
C ASP A 9 41.47 7.24 -12.92
N PRO A 10 41.44 5.91 -12.74
CA PRO A 10 40.64 5.02 -13.58
C PRO A 10 39.18 4.93 -13.09
N TYR A 11 38.79 5.74 -12.10
CA TYR A 11 37.45 5.76 -11.50
C TYR A 11 36.73 7.10 -11.66
N GLY A 12 37.20 7.93 -12.60
CA GLY A 12 36.39 9.01 -13.15
C GLY A 12 35.20 8.45 -13.94
N ASP A 13 33.99 8.77 -13.46
CA ASP A 13 32.71 8.59 -14.16
C ASP A 13 32.22 7.14 -14.38
N LEU A 14 31.88 6.44 -13.29
CA LEU A 14 30.95 5.30 -13.36
C LEU A 14 29.78 5.49 -12.39
N HIS A 15 28.80 6.24 -12.91
CA HIS A 15 27.38 6.11 -12.60
C HIS A 15 26.96 6.46 -11.17
N ARG A 16 26.57 7.73 -10.99
CA ARG A 16 25.45 8.05 -10.09
C ARG A 16 24.23 7.31 -10.62
N GLU A 17 23.93 6.14 -10.08
CA GLU A 17 22.69 5.42 -10.35
C GLU A 17 21.52 6.35 -10.02
N GLU A 18 20.82 6.79 -11.07
CA GLU A 18 19.65 7.63 -10.94
C GLU A 18 18.49 6.75 -10.49
N THR A 19 18.40 6.56 -9.17
CA THR A 19 17.36 5.77 -8.52
C THR A 19 16.01 6.19 -9.08
N PRO A 20 15.27 5.30 -9.79
CA PRO A 20 13.99 5.67 -10.37
C PRO A 20 13.06 6.16 -9.25
N PRO A 21 12.30 7.23 -9.46
CA PRO A 21 11.50 7.85 -8.40
C PRO A 21 10.57 6.79 -7.83
N ALA A 22 10.76 6.48 -6.54
CA ALA A 22 10.04 5.41 -5.87
C ALA A 22 8.54 5.69 -5.96
N THR A 23 7.84 4.96 -6.84
CA THR A 23 6.41 5.11 -7.06
C THR A 23 5.70 4.73 -5.78
N ILE A 24 5.28 5.75 -5.01
CA ILE A 24 4.57 5.57 -3.75
C ILE A 24 3.30 4.78 -4.08
N PRO A 25 3.16 3.53 -3.60
CA PRO A 25 2.01 2.72 -3.98
C PRO A 25 0.75 3.34 -3.39
N SER A 26 -0.34 3.34 -4.14
CA SER A 26 -1.65 3.76 -3.64
C SER A 26 -2.33 2.62 -2.89
N CYS A 27 -2.98 2.96 -1.78
CA CYS A 27 -3.78 2.03 -0.98
C CYS A 27 -4.97 1.51 -1.80
N TRP A 28 -5.05 0.20 -1.94
CA TRP A 28 -6.05 -0.49 -2.77
C TRP A 28 -7.51 -0.19 -2.40
N LEU A 29 -7.81 0.09 -1.13
CA LEU A 29 -9.19 0.37 -0.68
C LEU A 29 -9.62 1.83 -0.90
N CYS A 30 -8.74 2.79 -0.61
CA CYS A 30 -9.11 4.21 -0.55
C CYS A 30 -8.43 5.07 -1.63
N GLY A 31 -7.59 4.49 -2.48
CA GLY A 31 -6.90 5.16 -3.59
C GLY A 31 -5.78 6.14 -3.19
N ARG A 32 -5.65 6.46 -1.89
CA ARG A 32 -4.70 7.44 -1.36
C ARG A 32 -3.27 6.88 -1.38
N PRO A 33 -2.22 7.70 -1.57
CA PRO A 33 -0.84 7.25 -1.47
C PRO A 33 -0.59 6.63 -0.09
N THR A 34 0.16 5.53 -0.05
CA THR A 34 0.57 4.89 1.20
C THR A 34 1.80 5.61 1.74
N GLY A 35 1.79 6.01 3.02
CA GLY A 35 2.90 6.72 3.63
C GLY A 35 4.09 5.81 3.95
N LYS A 36 4.79 6.13 5.05
CA LYS A 36 5.89 5.29 5.58
C LYS A 36 5.41 3.90 6.00
N THR A 37 4.14 3.77 6.42
CA THR A 37 3.59 2.50 6.93
C THR A 37 2.68 1.82 5.91
N ILE A 38 3.16 0.74 5.30
CA ILE A 38 2.44 -0.06 4.31
C ILE A 38 2.17 -1.45 4.89
N VAL A 39 0.94 -1.94 4.76
CA VAL A 39 0.58 -3.33 5.08
C VAL A 39 0.17 -4.05 3.79
N TRP A 40 0.76 -5.21 3.56
CA TRP A 40 0.39 -6.09 2.45
C TRP A 40 -0.82 -6.93 2.84
N HIS A 41 -1.96 -6.63 2.24
CA HIS A 41 -3.22 -7.33 2.48
C HIS A 41 -3.48 -8.38 1.41
N HIS A 42 -4.17 -9.46 1.79
CA HIS A 42 -4.67 -10.48 0.88
C HIS A 42 -6.19 -10.29 0.71
N PRO A 43 -6.69 -9.73 -0.41
CA PRO A 43 -8.11 -9.50 -0.61
C PRO A 43 -8.93 -10.80 -0.60
N VAL A 44 -8.38 -11.84 -1.25
CA VAL A 44 -8.84 -13.24 -1.05
C VAL A 44 -8.00 -13.86 0.09
N PRO A 45 -8.61 -14.42 1.15
CA PRO A 45 -7.86 -15.09 2.21
C PRO A 45 -7.03 -16.28 1.69
N LYS A 46 -5.81 -16.49 2.23
CA LYS A 46 -4.93 -17.61 1.84
C LYS A 46 -5.60 -18.98 1.92
N SER A 47 -6.46 -19.19 2.93
CA SER A 47 -7.24 -20.43 3.12
C SER A 47 -8.28 -20.70 2.03
N ARG A 48 -8.53 -19.72 1.16
CA ARG A 48 -9.41 -19.81 -0.02
C ARG A 48 -8.64 -19.76 -1.34
N GLY A 49 -7.32 -19.96 -1.29
CA GLY A 49 -6.45 -19.96 -2.47
C GLY A 49 -5.93 -18.57 -2.89
N GLY A 50 -6.20 -17.52 -2.11
CA GLY A 50 -5.71 -16.17 -2.40
C GLY A 50 -4.18 -16.08 -2.39
N ARG A 51 -3.63 -15.58 -3.49
CA ARG A 51 -2.17 -15.40 -3.69
C ARG A 51 -1.79 -13.93 -3.80
N ASP A 52 -2.71 -13.12 -4.30
CA ASP A 52 -2.52 -11.70 -4.52
C ASP A 52 -2.27 -10.96 -3.20
N VAL A 53 -1.38 -9.98 -3.26
CA VAL A 53 -1.10 -9.03 -2.19
C VAL A 53 -1.27 -7.62 -2.73
N VAL A 54 -1.99 -6.79 -1.98
CA VAL A 54 -2.21 -5.38 -2.32
C VAL A 54 -1.68 -4.47 -1.22
N PRO A 55 -1.08 -3.32 -1.56
CA PRO A 55 -0.68 -2.33 -0.58
C PRO A 55 -1.93 -1.69 0.05
N MET A 56 -1.97 -1.61 1.38
CA MET A 56 -3.05 -0.98 2.12
C MET A 56 -2.53 -0.31 3.40
N HIS A 57 -3.24 0.73 3.88
CA HIS A 57 -2.99 1.25 5.23
C HIS A 57 -3.49 0.26 6.29
N SER A 58 -2.81 0.19 7.44
CA SER A 58 -3.23 -0.65 8.58
C SER A 58 -4.67 -0.35 9.04
N ILE A 59 -5.08 0.92 9.03
CA ILE A 59 -6.45 1.32 9.39
C ILE A 59 -7.48 0.77 8.40
N CYS A 60 -7.20 0.81 7.08
CA CYS A 60 -8.09 0.29 6.05
C CYS A 60 -8.24 -1.24 6.17
N GLN A 61 -7.16 -1.96 6.47
CA GLN A 61 -7.22 -3.41 6.76
C GLN A 61 -8.09 -3.70 7.99
N GLN A 62 -7.91 -2.96 9.08
CA GLN A 62 -8.71 -3.11 10.31
C GLN A 62 -10.20 -2.89 10.02
N THR A 63 -10.57 -1.89 9.23
CA THR A 63 -11.96 -1.65 8.82
C THR A 63 -12.53 -2.81 7.99
N LEU A 64 -11.75 -3.41 7.08
CA LEU A 64 -12.21 -4.56 6.30
C LEU A 64 -12.53 -5.77 7.18
N ILE A 65 -11.61 -6.19 8.05
CA ILE A 65 -11.83 -7.35 8.94
C ILE A 65 -12.88 -7.09 10.04
N ALA A 66 -13.16 -5.82 10.34
CA ALA A 66 -14.26 -5.43 11.22
C ALA A 66 -15.61 -5.58 10.52
N ASN A 67 -15.74 -5.11 9.27
CA ASN A 67 -17.02 -5.09 8.53
C ASN A 67 -17.34 -6.39 7.78
N PHE A 68 -16.34 -7.10 7.27
CA PHE A 68 -16.53 -8.31 6.46
C PHE A 68 -15.97 -9.57 7.15
N THR A 69 -16.58 -10.71 6.83
CA THR A 69 -16.06 -12.04 7.13
C THR A 69 -15.15 -12.55 6.02
N ASN A 70 -14.33 -13.56 6.30
CA ASN A 70 -13.48 -14.24 5.31
C ASN A 70 -14.29 -14.80 4.13
N SER A 71 -15.55 -15.19 4.35
CA SER A 71 -16.44 -15.72 3.30
C SER A 71 -16.98 -14.62 2.38
N GLU A 72 -17.17 -13.41 2.89
CA GLU A 72 -17.58 -12.24 2.08
C GLU A 72 -16.38 -11.69 1.30
N LEU A 73 -15.22 -11.53 1.96
CA LEU A 73 -13.98 -11.15 1.28
C LEU A 73 -13.61 -12.11 0.14
N GLN A 74 -13.87 -13.42 0.30
CA GLN A 74 -13.70 -14.38 -0.80
C GLN A 74 -14.65 -14.11 -1.99
N ARG A 75 -15.88 -13.64 -1.75
CA ARG A 75 -16.87 -13.38 -2.82
C ARG A 75 -16.55 -12.12 -3.62
N TYR A 76 -16.09 -11.06 -2.95
CA TYR A 76 -15.62 -9.84 -3.62
C TYR A 76 -14.24 -10.04 -4.25
N GLY A 77 -13.33 -10.72 -3.55
CA GLY A 77 -11.97 -10.98 -4.01
C GLY A 77 -11.21 -9.68 -4.31
N MET A 78 -10.88 -9.47 -5.60
CA MET A 78 -10.19 -8.27 -6.07
C MET A 78 -11.13 -7.10 -6.43
N ASP A 79 -12.45 -7.27 -6.27
CA ASP A 79 -13.43 -6.20 -6.51
C ASP A 79 -13.51 -5.20 -5.34
N VAL A 80 -12.90 -4.03 -5.53
CA VAL A 80 -12.98 -2.90 -4.59
C VAL A 80 -14.36 -2.26 -4.60
N GLU A 81 -15.00 -2.15 -5.77
CA GLU A 81 -16.28 -1.45 -5.92
C GLU A 81 -17.39 -2.17 -5.14
N GLY A 82 -17.40 -3.51 -5.17
CA GLY A 82 -18.28 -4.33 -4.34
C GLY A 82 -18.06 -4.14 -2.82
N LEU A 83 -16.83 -3.88 -2.38
CA LEU A 83 -16.54 -3.55 -0.97
C LEU A 83 -16.97 -2.11 -0.63
N LEU A 84 -16.79 -1.16 -1.55
CA LEU A 84 -17.22 0.23 -1.42
C LEU A 84 -18.74 0.41 -1.48
N ALA A 85 -19.48 -0.54 -2.07
CA ALA A 85 -20.94 -0.58 -2.02
C ALA A 85 -21.48 -0.75 -0.58
N HIS A 86 -20.67 -1.27 0.35
CA HIS A 86 -21.09 -1.40 1.74
C HIS A 86 -21.09 -0.05 2.47
N PRO A 87 -22.23 0.43 3.02
CA PRO A 87 -22.38 1.82 3.45
C PRO A 87 -21.45 2.22 4.61
N ASN A 88 -21.05 1.27 5.46
CA ASN A 88 -20.06 1.54 6.52
C ASN A 88 -18.65 1.75 5.96
N VAL A 89 -18.28 1.00 4.92
CA VAL A 89 -16.98 1.11 4.26
C VAL A 89 -16.91 2.40 3.45
N ARG A 90 -17.99 2.73 2.72
CA ARG A 90 -18.12 4.00 2.00
C ARG A 90 -17.92 5.20 2.92
N LYS A 91 -18.68 5.26 4.03
CA LYS A 91 -18.55 6.33 5.05
C LYS A 91 -17.14 6.42 5.64
N PHE A 92 -16.50 5.27 5.87
CA PHE A 92 -15.11 5.24 6.34
C PHE A 92 -14.14 5.77 5.29
N VAL A 93 -14.29 5.41 4.02
CA VAL A 93 -13.42 5.89 2.93
C VAL A 93 -13.60 7.40 2.71
N ASP A 94 -14.84 7.90 2.71
CA ASP A 94 -15.12 9.35 2.62
C ASP A 94 -14.55 10.15 3.81
N TRP A 95 -14.42 9.52 4.97
CA TRP A 95 -13.81 10.11 6.16
C TRP A 95 -12.27 10.05 6.12
N VAL A 96 -11.69 8.91 5.73
CA VAL A 96 -10.22 8.73 5.67
C VAL A 96 -9.60 9.50 4.49
N ALA A 97 -10.35 9.76 3.42
CA ALA A 97 -9.98 10.64 2.32
C ALA A 97 -9.56 12.04 2.79
N LYS A 98 -10.10 12.52 3.92
CA LYS A 98 -9.85 13.84 4.51
C LYS A 98 -8.71 13.85 5.54
N LYS A 99 -7.93 12.77 5.65
CA LYS A 99 -6.81 12.62 6.60
C LYS A 99 -5.46 12.64 5.91
N ASP A 100 -4.39 12.51 6.69
CA ASP A 100 -3.00 12.37 6.23
C ASP A 100 -2.69 10.93 5.77
N PRO A 101 -1.85 10.68 4.73
CA PRO A 101 -1.53 9.32 4.26
C PRO A 101 -0.86 8.41 5.30
N ASP A 102 -0.19 8.94 6.32
CA ASP A 102 0.36 8.18 7.46
C ASP A 102 -0.59 8.14 8.67
N PHE A 103 -1.85 8.60 8.54
CA PHE A 103 -2.82 8.59 9.63
C PHE A 103 -3.23 7.17 10.06
N THR A 104 -2.67 6.72 11.18
CA THR A 104 -3.08 5.49 11.87
C THR A 104 -4.00 5.80 13.05
N ALA A 105 -5.24 5.32 13.02
CA ALA A 105 -6.11 5.24 14.19
C ALA A 105 -6.27 3.79 14.64
N THR A 106 -6.34 3.57 15.95
CA THR A 106 -6.76 2.30 16.54
C THR A 106 -8.25 2.11 16.27
N THR A 107 -8.60 1.18 15.39
CA THR A 107 -10.03 0.88 15.15
C THR A 107 -10.56 0.14 16.37
N ALA A 108 -11.70 0.59 16.90
CA ALA A 108 -12.27 0.02 18.12
C ALA A 108 -12.49 -1.50 17.94
N LYS A 109 -12.09 -2.28 18.96
CA LYS A 109 -12.16 -3.76 18.91
C LYS A 109 -13.60 -4.20 18.61
N LYS A 110 -13.73 -5.13 17.66
CA LYS A 110 -14.98 -5.83 17.34
C LYS A 110 -15.60 -6.37 18.64
N GLN A 111 -16.82 -5.94 18.98
CA GLN A 111 -17.59 -6.63 20.03
C GLN A 111 -17.82 -8.08 19.57
N ARG A 112 -17.60 -9.01 20.49
CA ARG A 112 -17.58 -10.46 20.24
C ARG A 112 -18.96 -11.07 20.37
#